data_AF-A0A1Q3VRI9-F1
#
_entry.id   AF-A0A1Q3VRI9-F1
#
_cell.length_a   1.000
_cell.length_b   1.000
_cell.length_c   1.000
_cell.angle_alpha   90.00
_cell.angle_beta   90.00
_cell.angle_gamma   90.00
#
_symmetry.space_group_name_H-M   'P 1'
#
loop_
_entity.id
_entity.type
_entity.pdbx_description
1 polymer ?
#
loop_
_entity_poly.entity_id
_entity_poly.type
_entity_poly.pdbx_seq_one_letter_code
_entity_poly.pdbx_strand_id
1 'polypeptide(L)'
;MKTRTPLFAALALLAGLSAAFAPAAQAETLACPDLATAVQVGNCPTEDELLFTYDGFCSDNARIYRKDASVCTDFLLYRKMKNVVLWESADGAFQTYLSCDLPTAAITAAKPRGIAVAREGSMTRLVCTYGDGIAFTHRTKATCRTQGDGDCGADPAACKASCD
;
A
#
# COMPACT_ATOMS: atom_id res chain seq x y z
N MET A 1 2.86 -76.07 25.29
CA MET A 1 2.81 -74.73 25.95
C MET A 1 3.52 -73.74 25.05
N LYS A 2 2.87 -72.61 24.77
CA LYS A 2 3.12 -71.73 23.61
C LYS A 2 3.89 -70.49 24.08
N THR A 3 5.12 -70.31 23.60
CA THR A 3 5.95 -69.12 23.87
C THR A 3 5.45 -67.93 23.03
N ARG A 4 5.23 -66.78 23.68
CA ARG A 4 4.82 -65.52 23.04
C ARG A 4 6.02 -64.58 22.97
N THR A 5 6.42 -64.22 21.75
CA THR A 5 7.45 -63.22 21.41
C THR A 5 6.83 -61.81 21.38
N PRO A 6 7.48 -60.74 21.87
CA PRO A 6 6.87 -59.42 21.98
C PRO A 6 6.85 -58.67 20.65
N LEU A 7 5.63 -58.31 20.24
CA LEU A 7 5.28 -57.45 19.12
C LEU A 7 5.57 -55.97 19.46
N PHE A 8 6.82 -55.60 19.74
CA PHE A 8 7.16 -54.21 20.12
C PHE A 8 8.29 -53.58 19.29
N ALA A 9 8.90 -54.31 18.34
CA ALA A 9 10.05 -53.81 17.60
C ALA A 9 9.73 -53.12 16.25
N ALA A 10 8.49 -53.18 15.76
CA ALA A 10 8.16 -52.70 14.41
C ALA A 10 7.60 -51.26 14.33
N LEU A 11 7.32 -50.62 15.47
CA LEU A 11 6.65 -49.30 15.49
C LEU A 11 7.57 -48.11 15.77
N ALA A 12 8.90 -48.29 15.71
CA ALA A 12 9.86 -47.23 16.04
C ALA A 12 10.52 -46.55 14.82
N LEU A 13 10.31 -47.05 13.59
CA LEU A 13 11.00 -46.52 12.40
C LEU A 13 10.19 -45.52 11.54
N LEU A 14 8.94 -45.22 11.88
CA LEU A 14 8.08 -44.30 11.10
C LEU A 14 7.94 -42.89 11.70
N ALA A 15 8.61 -42.59 12.83
CA ALA A 15 8.48 -41.31 13.54
C ALA A 15 9.55 -40.26 13.18
N GLY A 16 10.44 -40.54 12.22
CA GLY A 16 11.64 -39.73 11.98
C GLY A 16 11.62 -38.75 10.81
N LEU A 17 10.55 -38.68 10.00
CA LEU A 17 10.55 -37.93 8.73
C LEU A 17 9.62 -36.70 8.66
N SER A 18 9.12 -36.20 9.79
CA SER A 18 8.13 -35.10 9.81
C SER A 18 8.68 -33.74 10.26
N ALA A 19 9.98 -33.60 10.51
CA ALA A 19 10.56 -32.44 11.20
C ALA A 19 11.45 -31.53 10.33
N ALA A 20 11.07 -31.21 9.10
CA ALA A 20 11.90 -30.30 8.27
C ALA A 20 11.18 -29.40 7.25
N PHE A 21 9.88 -29.14 7.38
CA PHE A 21 9.21 -28.11 6.57
C PHE A 21 8.61 -27.02 7.45
N ALA A 22 9.45 -26.35 8.24
CA ALA A 22 9.12 -25.00 8.67
C ALA A 22 9.39 -24.08 7.47
N PRO A 23 8.39 -23.37 6.91
CA PRO A 23 8.67 -22.36 5.90
C PRO A 23 9.59 -21.33 6.55
N ALA A 24 10.81 -21.19 6.02
CA ALA A 24 11.64 -20.05 6.35
C ALA A 24 10.83 -18.80 5.96
N ALA A 25 10.58 -17.91 6.92
CA ALA A 25 10.06 -16.58 6.64
C ALA A 25 11.10 -15.91 5.74
N GLN A 26 10.84 -15.88 4.43
CA GLN A 26 11.69 -15.19 3.49
C GLN A 26 11.29 -13.73 3.52
N ALA A 27 12.26 -12.88 3.85
CA ALA A 27 12.12 -11.44 3.75
C ALA A 27 11.76 -11.09 2.29
N GLU A 28 10.55 -10.58 2.07
CA GLU A 28 10.11 -10.15 0.75
C GLU A 28 10.74 -8.79 0.43
N THR A 29 11.39 -8.68 -0.72
CA THR A 29 11.89 -7.39 -1.20
C THR A 29 10.79 -6.70 -2.01
N LEU A 30 10.30 -5.58 -1.50
CA LEU A 30 9.35 -4.71 -2.20
C LEU A 30 10.10 -3.54 -2.84
N ALA A 31 9.91 -3.36 -4.15
CA ALA A 31 10.42 -2.21 -4.89
C ALA A 31 9.29 -1.18 -5.09
N CYS A 32 9.66 0.10 -5.22
CA CYS A 32 8.70 1.11 -5.66
C CYS A 32 8.19 0.79 -7.08
N PRO A 33 6.87 0.91 -7.33
CA PRO A 33 6.29 0.51 -8.62
C PRO A 33 6.74 1.42 -9.77
N ASP A 34 6.86 0.85 -10.98
CA ASP A 34 7.01 1.67 -12.19
C ASP A 34 5.65 2.24 -12.62
N LEU A 35 5.50 3.56 -12.51
CA LEU A 35 4.24 4.23 -12.79
C LEU A 35 3.87 4.23 -14.27
N ALA A 36 4.78 3.85 -15.18
CA ALA A 36 4.46 3.62 -16.59
C ALA A 36 3.36 2.56 -16.77
N THR A 37 3.17 1.67 -15.80
CA THR A 37 2.15 0.61 -15.79
C THR A 37 1.09 0.80 -14.71
N ALA A 38 1.11 1.91 -13.98
CA ALA A 38 0.08 2.21 -12.99
C ALA A 38 -1.27 2.44 -13.67
N VAL A 39 -2.34 2.03 -12.99
CA VAL A 39 -3.70 2.08 -13.53
C VAL A 39 -4.56 3.01 -12.69
N GLN A 40 -5.38 3.81 -13.37
CA GLN A 40 -6.44 4.56 -12.71
C GLN A 40 -7.59 3.60 -12.41
N VAL A 41 -8.00 3.52 -11.15
CA VAL A 41 -9.11 2.70 -10.70
C VAL A 41 -10.35 3.57 -10.54
N GLY A 42 -11.25 3.46 -11.51
CA GLY A 42 -12.48 4.25 -11.58
C GLY A 42 -12.33 5.55 -12.35
N ASN A 43 -13.36 6.39 -12.27
CA ASN A 43 -13.44 7.66 -12.99
C ASN A 43 -13.21 8.83 -12.04
N CYS A 44 -12.63 9.90 -12.58
CA CYS A 44 -12.64 11.18 -11.91
C CYS A 44 -14.08 11.68 -11.75
N PRO A 45 -14.43 12.26 -10.59
CA PRO A 45 -15.75 12.83 -10.41
C PRO A 45 -15.95 14.01 -11.38
N THR A 46 -17.15 14.12 -11.91
CA THR A 46 -17.57 15.28 -12.70
C THR A 46 -17.77 16.50 -11.79
N GLU A 47 -17.76 17.69 -12.38
CA GLU A 47 -18.01 18.93 -11.63
C GLU A 47 -19.40 18.91 -10.96
N ASP A 48 -20.42 18.38 -11.65
CA ASP A 48 -21.78 18.25 -11.12
C ASP A 48 -21.85 17.29 -9.92
N GLU A 49 -21.12 16.17 -9.96
CA GLU A 49 -21.01 15.25 -8.81
C GLU A 49 -20.29 15.90 -7.63
N LEU A 50 -19.25 16.71 -7.89
CA LEU A 50 -18.55 17.45 -6.85
C LEU A 50 -19.44 18.52 -6.22
N LEU A 51 -20.22 19.25 -7.01
CA LEU A 51 -21.20 20.23 -6.52
C LEU A 51 -22.28 19.56 -5.67
N PHE A 52 -22.85 18.46 -6.17
CA PHE A 52 -23.86 17.69 -5.43
C PHE A 52 -23.32 17.18 -4.08
N THR A 53 -22.09 16.63 -4.09
CA THR A 53 -21.48 16.12 -2.86
C THR A 53 -20.96 17.21 -1.93
N TYR A 54 -20.70 18.43 -2.43
CA TYR A 54 -20.39 19.60 -1.62
C TYR A 54 -21.58 19.98 -0.74
N ASP A 55 -22.77 20.10 -1.31
CA ASP A 55 -24.00 20.45 -0.58
C ASP A 55 -24.27 19.45 0.54
N GLY A 56 -24.15 18.16 0.24
CA GLY A 56 -24.30 17.09 1.24
C GLY A 56 -23.20 17.15 2.32
N PHE A 57 -21.93 17.29 1.91
CA PHE A 57 -20.79 17.30 2.82
C PHE A 57 -20.77 18.51 3.75
N CYS A 58 -21.23 19.67 3.28
CA CYS A 58 -21.15 20.96 3.94
C CYS A 58 -22.46 21.44 4.57
N SER A 59 -23.53 20.65 4.48
CA SER A 59 -24.79 20.92 5.20
C SER A 59 -24.59 21.07 6.72
N ASP A 60 -25.40 21.92 7.35
CA ASP A 60 -25.24 22.33 8.75
C ASP A 60 -25.23 21.16 9.74
N ASN A 61 -25.98 20.09 9.47
CA ASN A 61 -26.01 18.91 10.33
C ASN A 61 -24.71 18.10 10.30
N ALA A 62 -23.92 18.17 9.22
CA ALA A 62 -22.65 17.46 9.11
C ALA A 62 -21.49 18.20 9.80
N ARG A 63 -21.57 19.53 9.93
CA ARG A 63 -20.52 20.38 10.52
C ARG A 63 -20.24 20.07 11.99
N ILE A 64 -21.24 19.59 12.74
CA ILE A 64 -21.13 19.29 14.18
C ILE A 64 -20.13 18.16 14.48
N TYR A 65 -19.87 17.27 13.52
CA TYR A 65 -19.07 16.05 13.73
C TYR A 65 -17.73 16.05 13.00
N ARG A 66 -17.33 17.16 12.36
CA ARG A 66 -16.20 17.19 11.41
C ARG A 66 -15.05 18.07 11.90
N LYS A 67 -13.82 17.53 11.81
CA LYS A 67 -12.57 18.24 12.18
C LYS A 67 -12.07 19.19 11.08
N ASP A 68 -12.63 19.11 9.88
CA ASP A 68 -12.12 19.73 8.64
C ASP A 68 -13.15 20.66 7.97
N ALA A 69 -14.09 21.23 8.73
CA ALA A 69 -15.14 22.09 8.20
C ALA A 69 -14.66 23.36 7.46
N SER A 70 -13.35 23.65 7.44
CA SER A 70 -12.76 24.76 6.70
C SER A 70 -12.91 24.64 5.19
N VAL A 71 -13.08 23.44 4.63
CA VAL A 71 -13.33 23.27 3.18
C VAL A 71 -14.73 23.71 2.75
N CYS A 72 -15.64 23.95 3.70
CA CYS A 72 -17.03 24.31 3.43
C CYS A 72 -17.28 25.82 3.27
N THR A 73 -16.22 26.62 3.28
CA THR A 73 -16.31 28.05 3.00
C THR A 73 -16.18 28.38 1.51
N ASP A 74 -15.61 27.46 0.74
CA ASP A 74 -15.28 27.66 -0.67
C ASP A 74 -15.29 26.31 -1.39
N PHE A 75 -16.14 26.20 -2.42
CA PHE A 75 -16.23 25.01 -3.25
C PHE A 75 -14.88 24.63 -3.87
N LEU A 76 -14.00 25.58 -4.20
CA LEU A 76 -12.68 25.27 -4.76
C LEU A 76 -11.77 24.55 -3.77
N LEU A 77 -11.89 24.85 -2.47
CA LEU A 77 -11.17 24.12 -1.41
C LEU A 77 -11.70 22.69 -1.27
N TYR A 78 -13.02 22.51 -1.34
CA TYR A 78 -13.64 21.19 -1.36
C TYR A 78 -13.22 20.38 -2.59
N ARG A 79 -13.32 20.99 -3.79
CA ARG A 79 -12.91 20.39 -5.06
C ARG A 79 -11.45 19.95 -4.98
N LYS A 80 -10.54 20.78 -4.48
CA LYS A 80 -9.12 20.40 -4.33
C LYS A 80 -8.93 19.14 -3.46
N MET A 81 -9.78 18.92 -2.46
CA MET A 81 -9.73 17.75 -1.59
C MET A 81 -10.42 16.52 -2.21
N LYS A 82 -11.55 16.70 -2.90
CA LYS A 82 -12.41 15.59 -3.36
C LYS A 82 -12.25 15.24 -4.84
N ASN A 83 -11.67 16.11 -5.66
CA ASN A 83 -11.36 15.85 -7.06
C ASN A 83 -10.11 14.96 -7.19
N VAL A 84 -10.23 13.75 -6.65
CA VAL A 84 -9.19 12.73 -6.63
C VAL A 84 -9.75 11.39 -7.07
N VAL A 85 -8.91 10.56 -7.66
CA VAL A 85 -9.24 9.19 -8.08
C VAL A 85 -8.16 8.23 -7.60
N LEU A 86 -8.55 6.98 -7.35
CA LEU A 86 -7.63 5.93 -6.93
C LEU A 86 -6.72 5.56 -8.10
N TRP A 87 -5.43 5.41 -7.81
CA TRP A 87 -4.42 4.85 -8.69
C TRP A 87 -3.74 3.68 -7.99
N GLU A 88 -3.44 2.64 -8.75
CA GLU A 88 -2.79 1.43 -8.25
C GLU A 88 -1.58 1.08 -9.12
N SER A 89 -0.57 0.45 -8.50
CA SER A 89 0.49 -0.24 -9.25
C SER A 89 -0.11 -1.38 -10.09
N ALA A 90 0.61 -1.85 -11.11
CA ALA A 90 0.12 -2.90 -12.00
C ALA A 90 -0.31 -4.20 -11.27
N ASP A 91 0.29 -4.49 -10.12
CA ASP A 91 0.00 -5.63 -9.26
C ASP A 91 -0.99 -5.32 -8.11
N GLY A 92 -1.45 -4.07 -8.00
CA GLY A 92 -2.34 -3.60 -6.93
C GLY A 92 -1.69 -3.49 -5.54
N ALA A 93 -0.38 -3.76 -5.41
CA ALA A 93 0.29 -3.79 -4.12
C ALA A 93 0.46 -2.39 -3.50
N PHE A 94 0.60 -1.37 -4.35
CA PHE A 94 0.69 0.02 -3.96
C PHE A 94 -0.46 0.82 -4.51
N GLN A 95 -0.96 1.77 -3.72
CA GLN A 95 -2.09 2.59 -4.11
C GLN A 95 -1.96 4.02 -3.60
N THR A 96 -2.69 4.93 -4.22
CA THR A 96 -2.82 6.32 -3.77
C THR A 96 -4.03 6.99 -4.39
N TYR A 97 -4.48 8.10 -3.79
CA TYR A 97 -5.45 8.99 -4.41
C TYR A 97 -4.69 10.18 -5.01
N LEU A 98 -4.78 10.35 -6.33
CA LEU A 98 -4.17 11.48 -7.03
C LEU A 98 -5.25 12.44 -7.51
N SER A 99 -4.91 13.73 -7.58
CA SER A 99 -5.80 14.73 -8.14
C SER A 99 -6.11 14.40 -9.59
N CYS A 100 -7.38 14.56 -9.96
CA CYS A 100 -7.86 14.43 -11.33
C CYS A 100 -7.41 15.57 -12.25
N ASP A 101 -6.85 16.64 -11.69
CA ASP A 101 -6.24 17.73 -12.46
C ASP A 101 -4.79 17.41 -12.85
N LEU A 102 -4.19 16.33 -12.31
CA LEU A 102 -2.84 15.91 -12.64
C LEU A 102 -2.83 15.14 -13.97
N PRO A 103 -2.04 15.56 -14.98
CA PRO A 103 -2.01 14.88 -16.26
C PRO A 103 -1.51 13.43 -16.13
N THR A 104 -2.22 12.48 -16.74
CA THR A 104 -1.81 11.06 -16.77
C THR A 104 -0.39 10.86 -17.30
N ALA A 105 0.03 11.65 -18.29
CA ALA A 105 1.39 11.61 -18.82
C ALA A 105 2.44 12.00 -17.75
N ALA A 106 2.13 12.93 -16.86
CA ALA A 106 3.02 13.29 -15.75
C ALA A 106 3.11 12.16 -14.72
N ILE A 107 1.97 11.51 -14.40
CA ILE A 107 1.93 10.37 -13.48
C ILE A 107 2.77 9.20 -14.02
N THR A 108 2.51 8.81 -15.25
CA THR A 108 3.13 7.62 -15.87
C THR A 108 4.61 7.82 -16.23
N ALA A 109 5.05 9.07 -16.43
CA ALA A 109 6.46 9.39 -16.64
C ALA A 109 7.27 9.53 -15.33
N ALA A 110 6.60 9.70 -14.19
CA ALA A 110 7.28 9.97 -12.93
C ALA A 110 8.11 8.77 -12.47
N LYS A 111 9.32 9.05 -11.96
CA LYS A 111 10.26 8.05 -11.47
C LYS A 111 10.42 8.16 -9.96
N PRO A 112 10.59 7.03 -9.25
CA PRO A 112 10.69 7.06 -7.81
C PRO A 112 11.97 7.79 -7.41
N ARG A 113 11.85 8.64 -6.40
CA ARG A 113 12.93 9.48 -5.86
C ARG A 113 13.23 9.16 -4.41
N GLY A 114 12.28 8.57 -3.69
CA GLY A 114 12.50 8.13 -2.33
C GLY A 114 11.55 7.03 -1.89
N ILE A 115 11.94 6.35 -0.83
CA ILE A 115 11.16 5.34 -0.15
C ILE A 115 11.26 5.53 1.37
N ALA A 116 10.14 5.47 2.07
CA ALA A 116 10.10 5.64 3.52
C ALA A 116 9.20 4.59 4.17
N VAL A 117 9.61 4.09 5.34
CA VAL A 117 8.81 3.20 6.19
C VAL A 117 8.36 3.96 7.42
N ALA A 118 7.07 3.85 7.75
CA ALA A 118 6.50 4.33 9.00
C ALA A 118 5.63 3.25 9.64
N ARG A 119 5.53 3.28 10.98
CA ARG A 119 4.57 2.46 11.73
C ARG A 119 3.34 3.27 12.12
N GLU A 120 2.17 2.70 11.87
CA GLU A 120 0.86 3.25 12.21
C GLU A 120 0.07 2.16 12.98
N GLY A 121 0.22 2.17 14.31
CA GLY A 121 -0.28 1.09 15.16
C GLY A 121 0.36 -0.26 14.81
N SER A 122 -0.48 -1.27 14.54
CA SER A 122 -0.02 -2.61 14.14
C SER A 122 0.40 -2.70 12.66
N MET A 123 0.24 -1.63 11.89
CA MET A 123 0.46 -1.61 10.45
C MET A 123 1.75 -0.90 10.08
N THR A 124 2.51 -1.50 9.17
CA THR A 124 3.63 -0.85 8.49
C THR A 124 3.12 -0.19 7.23
N ARG A 125 3.55 1.06 7.01
CA ARG A 125 3.26 1.85 5.82
C ARG A 125 4.56 2.13 5.10
N LEU A 126 4.66 1.66 3.86
CA LEU A 126 5.77 1.93 2.96
C LEU A 126 5.30 2.95 1.92
N VAL A 127 6.03 4.06 1.78
CA VAL A 127 5.65 5.17 0.89
C VAL A 127 6.78 5.41 -0.11
N CYS A 128 6.45 5.29 -1.39
CA CYS A 128 7.32 5.64 -2.51
C CYS A 128 6.97 7.04 -3.01
N THR A 129 7.92 7.96 -3.06
CA THR A 129 7.71 9.34 -3.54
C THR A 129 8.32 9.54 -4.92
N TYR A 130 7.65 10.30 -5.78
CA TYR A 130 8.05 10.48 -7.19
C TYR A 130 8.30 11.96 -7.56
N GLY A 131 7.99 12.89 -6.65
CA GLY A 131 7.95 14.33 -6.94
C GLY A 131 6.52 14.82 -7.22
N ASP A 132 6.33 16.14 -7.26
CA ASP A 132 5.06 16.80 -7.61
C ASP A 132 3.83 16.32 -6.81
N GLY A 133 4.05 15.90 -5.56
CA GLY A 133 3.00 15.39 -4.69
C GLY A 133 2.55 13.96 -4.99
N ILE A 134 3.19 13.27 -5.94
CA ILE A 134 2.91 11.86 -6.26
C ILE A 134 3.62 10.97 -5.24
N ALA A 135 2.82 10.20 -4.51
CA ALA A 135 3.32 9.17 -3.60
C ALA A 135 2.40 7.95 -3.60
N PHE A 136 2.98 6.77 -3.76
CA PHE A 136 2.28 5.48 -3.74
C PHE A 136 2.55 4.76 -2.42
N THR A 137 1.53 4.18 -1.83
CA THR A 137 1.60 3.58 -0.49
C THR A 137 1.27 2.10 -0.53
N HIS A 138 2.12 1.29 0.10
CA HIS A 138 1.84 -0.09 0.46
C HIS A 138 1.60 -0.21 1.97
N ARG A 139 0.61 -1.00 2.38
CA ARG A 139 0.31 -1.26 3.79
C ARG A 139 0.36 -2.76 4.08
N THR A 140 1.09 -3.14 5.11
CA THR A 140 1.28 -4.55 5.49
C THR A 140 1.47 -4.73 6.99
N LYS A 141 1.12 -5.92 7.51
CA LYS A 141 1.39 -6.31 8.90
C LYS A 141 2.86 -6.71 9.10
N ALA A 142 3.55 -7.05 8.01
CA ALA A 142 4.97 -7.36 8.00
C ALA A 142 5.79 -6.19 8.56
N THR A 143 6.96 -6.49 9.11
CA THR A 143 7.91 -5.46 9.53
C THR A 143 8.80 -5.11 8.35
N CYS A 144 8.71 -3.88 7.85
CA CYS A 144 9.53 -3.44 6.74
C CYS A 144 10.68 -2.53 7.19
N ARG A 145 11.76 -2.52 6.41
CA ARG A 145 12.89 -1.59 6.53
C ARG A 145 13.32 -1.13 5.14
N THR A 146 13.63 0.15 4.98
CA THR A 146 14.22 0.67 3.74
C THR A 146 15.60 0.04 3.52
N GLN A 147 15.93 -0.29 2.28
CA GLN A 147 17.29 -0.64 1.90
C GLN A 147 18.05 0.67 1.61
N GLY A 148 19.22 0.86 2.24
CA GLY A 148 19.94 2.14 2.18
C GLY A 148 19.27 3.25 3.01
N ASP A 149 19.53 4.50 2.64
CA ASP A 149 19.01 5.69 3.33
C ASP A 149 17.60 6.09 2.85
N GLY A 150 17.09 5.47 1.80
CA GLY A 150 15.77 5.71 1.23
C GLY A 150 15.72 6.87 0.23
N ASP A 151 16.84 7.56 -0.05
CA ASP A 151 16.95 8.47 -1.19
C ASP A 151 17.43 7.67 -2.41
N CYS A 152 16.62 7.67 -3.46
CA CYS A 152 16.90 6.93 -4.68
C CYS A 152 16.74 7.81 -5.92
N GLY A 153 16.84 9.13 -5.76
CA GLY A 153 16.75 10.07 -6.88
C GLY A 153 17.85 9.89 -7.95
N ALA A 154 19.02 9.34 -7.56
CA ALA A 154 20.13 9.05 -8.47
C ALA A 154 20.01 7.67 -9.14
N ASP A 155 19.36 6.70 -8.49
CA ASP A 155 19.12 5.35 -9.01
C ASP A 155 17.73 4.86 -8.59
N PRO A 156 16.72 5.03 -9.46
CA PRO A 156 15.35 4.55 -9.20
C PRO A 156 15.27 3.05 -8.89
N ALA A 157 16.21 2.23 -9.37
CA ALA A 157 16.21 0.79 -9.12
C ALA A 157 16.64 0.44 -7.66
N ALA A 158 17.23 1.41 -6.95
CA ALA A 158 17.59 1.29 -5.54
C ALA A 158 16.40 1.55 -4.59
N CYS A 159 15.26 2.06 -5.07
CA CYS A 159 14.09 2.33 -4.24
C CYS A 159 13.40 1.04 -3.73
N LYS A 160 13.94 0.44 -2.67
CA LYS A 160 13.52 -0.88 -2.17
C LYS A 160 13.39 -0.91 -0.65
N ALA A 161 12.55 -1.82 -0.18
CA ALA A 161 12.43 -2.20 1.23
C ALA A 161 12.41 -3.72 1.37
N SER A 162 12.87 -4.22 2.52
CA SER A 162 12.76 -5.61 2.93
C SER A 162 11.65 -5.74 3.96
N CYS A 163 10.73 -6.69 3.80
CA CYS A 163 9.60 -6.93 4.70
C CYS A 163 9.58 -8.38 5.22
N ASP A 164 9.50 -8.53 6.54
CA ASP A 164 9.48 -9.82 7.26
C ASP A 164 8.12 -10.12 7.92
#